data_AF-A0A6J6JZ24-F1
#
_entry.id   AF-A0A6J6JZ24-F1
#
_cell.length_a   1.000
_cell.length_b   1.000
_cell.length_c   1.000
_cell.angle_alpha   90.00
_cell.angle_beta   90.00
_cell.angle_gamma   90.00
#
_symmetry.space_group_name_H-M   'P 1'
#
loop_
_entity.id
_entity.type
_entity.pdbx_description
1 polymer ?
#
loop_
_entity_poly.entity_id
_entity_poly.type
_entity_poly.pdbx_seq_one_letter_code
_entity_poly.pdbx_strand_id
1 'polypeptide(L)'
;MGHVRMMAACQPFLSGAISKTVNLPEEATVEEVEEVHLEAWRMGIKALAVYRDNCKVGQPLSDGKAKKKDAPEAVEVLAAPVRKRLPKSRPSTTTSFSVGGAEGYMTSGAYADGALGEVFLKLGKQGSTLAGVMDAFSIAVSIGLQYGVPLQTFVEKFTNLRFEPAGMTDDKDIRMAQSMMDYIFRRLALDYLPFEERASLGLYTVAEREAALNNGGEYAPVAGDSPKAVAPVAAPVAAVAKAPVADIKIEAAPVASAPAMTIGSSSDLLESMGIKSDAPLCMTCGVKMRMSGACFVCEGCGNTSGCS
;
A
#
# COMPACT_ATOMS: atom_id res chain seq x y z
N MET A 1 7.75 -39.09 0.41
CA MET A 1 7.59 -40.04 1.55
C MET A 1 8.47 -39.83 2.79
N GLY A 2 9.68 -39.26 2.72
CA GLY A 2 10.54 -39.10 3.92
C GLY A 2 9.91 -38.31 5.07
N HIS A 3 9.20 -37.22 4.77
CA HIS A 3 8.47 -36.42 5.77
C HIS A 3 7.43 -37.22 6.56
N VAL A 4 6.60 -38.00 5.86
CA VAL A 4 5.53 -38.82 6.46
C VAL A 4 6.12 -39.88 7.38
N ARG A 5 7.16 -40.60 6.94
CA ARG A 5 7.82 -41.62 7.76
C ARG A 5 8.43 -41.05 9.03
N MET A 6 9.02 -39.85 8.95
CA MET A 6 9.56 -39.17 10.12
C MET A 6 8.46 -38.76 11.10
N MET A 7 7.36 -38.18 10.59
CA MET A 7 6.21 -37.84 11.42
C MET A 7 5.61 -39.08 12.09
N ALA A 8 5.45 -40.18 11.36
CA ALA A 8 4.96 -41.45 11.89
C ALA A 8 5.86 -42.03 12.99
N ALA A 9 7.19 -41.92 12.86
CA ALA A 9 8.12 -42.40 13.89
C ALA A 9 7.97 -41.63 15.22
N CYS A 10 7.66 -40.33 15.16
CA CYS A 10 7.46 -39.51 16.35
C CYS A 10 6.04 -39.62 16.93
N GLN A 11 5.03 -39.94 16.10
CA GLN A 11 3.61 -39.87 16.46
C GLN A 11 3.20 -40.71 17.69
N PRO A 12 3.75 -41.92 17.97
CA PRO A 12 3.42 -42.70 19.16
C PRO A 12 3.81 -42.03 20.48
N PHE A 13 4.79 -41.13 20.47
CA PHE A 13 5.28 -40.43 21.67
C PHE A 13 4.51 -39.13 21.95
N LEU A 14 3.53 -38.79 21.10
CA LEU A 14 2.78 -37.55 21.16
C LEU A 14 1.30 -37.84 21.38
N SER A 15 0.76 -37.34 22.50
CA SER A 15 -0.66 -37.41 22.80
C SER A 15 -1.49 -36.61 21.77
N GLY A 16 -0.97 -35.45 21.34
CA GLY A 16 -1.54 -34.61 20.28
C GLY A 16 -1.08 -34.97 18.86
N ALA A 17 -1.44 -34.11 17.90
CA ALA A 17 -1.02 -34.21 16.50
C ALA A 17 0.26 -33.40 16.21
N ILE A 18 0.89 -33.64 15.06
CA ILE A 18 2.12 -32.96 14.63
C ILE A 18 1.77 -31.86 13.62
N SER A 19 2.09 -30.60 13.95
CA SER A 19 1.95 -29.46 13.03
C SER A 19 3.19 -29.31 12.16
N LYS A 20 3.38 -30.24 11.21
CA LYS A 20 4.47 -30.22 10.24
C LYS A 20 3.93 -30.38 8.82
N THR A 21 4.33 -29.44 7.96
CA THR A 21 4.01 -29.49 6.54
C THR A 21 4.84 -30.55 5.81
N VAL A 22 4.21 -31.36 4.97
CA VAL A 22 4.86 -32.23 3.99
C VAL A 22 5.06 -31.43 2.70
N ASN A 23 6.30 -31.04 2.45
CA ASN A 23 6.69 -30.33 1.24
C ASN A 23 6.80 -31.34 0.08
N LEU A 24 6.17 -31.01 -1.05
CA LEU A 24 6.21 -31.78 -2.30
C LEU A 24 6.85 -30.93 -3.41
N PRO A 25 7.54 -31.55 -4.37
CA PRO A 25 8.10 -30.84 -5.51
C PRO A 25 6.99 -30.25 -6.40
N GLU A 26 7.34 -29.30 -7.27
CA GLU A 26 6.39 -28.61 -8.15
C GLU A 26 5.65 -29.58 -9.08
N GLU A 27 6.38 -30.58 -9.59
CA GLU A 27 5.87 -31.62 -10.48
C GLU A 27 4.94 -32.63 -9.80
N ALA A 28 4.71 -32.53 -8.49
CA ALA A 28 3.93 -33.53 -7.77
C ALA A 28 2.47 -33.60 -8.27
N THR A 29 2.04 -34.82 -8.58
CA THR A 29 0.72 -35.09 -9.16
C THR A 29 -0.36 -35.23 -8.08
N VAL A 30 -1.63 -35.25 -8.51
CA VAL A 30 -2.76 -35.46 -7.59
C VAL A 30 -2.71 -36.84 -6.97
N GLU A 31 -2.32 -37.85 -7.76
CA GLU A 31 -2.20 -39.24 -7.33
C GLU A 31 -1.10 -39.40 -6.25
N GLU A 32 0.02 -38.69 -6.40
CA GLU A 32 1.09 -38.68 -5.40
C GLU A 32 0.65 -37.98 -4.10
N VAL A 33 -0.17 -36.93 -4.19
CA VAL A 33 -0.77 -36.29 -3.01
C VAL A 33 -1.75 -37.25 -2.33
N GLU A 34 -2.56 -37.97 -3.10
CA GLU A 34 -3.48 -38.98 -2.57
C GLU A 34 -2.73 -40.09 -1.83
N GLU A 35 -1.67 -40.63 -2.44
CA GLU A 35 -0.81 -41.65 -1.81
C GLU A 35 -0.23 -41.16 -0.49
N VAL A 36 0.23 -39.91 -0.43
CA VAL A 36 0.75 -39.29 0.80
C VAL A 36 -0.29 -39.25 1.91
N HIS A 37 -1.56 -38.97 1.59
CA HIS A 37 -2.65 -39.00 2.58
C HIS A 37 -2.98 -40.42 3.05
N LEU A 38 -3.06 -41.37 2.10
CA LEU A 38 -3.35 -42.77 2.41
C LEU A 38 -2.27 -43.41 3.27
N GLU A 39 -0.99 -43.18 2.94
CA GLU A 39 0.14 -43.68 3.71
C GLU A 39 0.24 -43.03 5.10
N ALA A 40 0.00 -41.72 5.20
CA ALA A 40 -0.05 -41.04 6.50
C ALA A 40 -1.11 -41.63 7.43
N TRP A 41 -2.30 -41.92 6.88
CA TRP A 41 -3.38 -42.56 7.61
C TRP A 41 -3.02 -43.99 8.05
N ARG A 42 -2.48 -44.82 7.14
CA ARG A 42 -2.03 -46.18 7.44
C ARG A 42 -0.96 -46.22 8.55
N MET A 43 -0.10 -45.21 8.59
CA MET A 43 0.97 -45.08 9.59
C MET A 43 0.51 -44.42 10.90
N GLY A 44 -0.79 -44.12 11.05
CA GLY A 44 -1.37 -43.59 12.29
C GLY A 44 -1.09 -42.12 12.56
N ILE A 45 -0.74 -41.34 11.53
CA ILE A 45 -0.56 -39.88 11.67
C ILE A 45 -1.92 -39.22 11.90
N LYS A 46 -1.99 -38.39 12.95
CA LYS A 46 -3.26 -37.77 13.39
C LYS A 46 -3.65 -36.53 12.60
N ALA A 47 -2.68 -35.82 12.00
CA ALA A 47 -2.93 -34.65 11.16
C ALA A 47 -1.83 -34.51 10.10
N LEU A 48 -2.20 -34.05 8.91
CA LEU A 48 -1.32 -33.89 7.77
C LEU A 48 -1.61 -32.56 7.08
N ALA A 49 -0.57 -31.77 6.83
CA ALA A 49 -0.63 -30.58 5.98
C ALA A 49 0.32 -30.77 4.80
N VAL A 50 -0.13 -30.50 3.58
CA VAL A 50 0.68 -30.65 2.36
C VAL A 50 0.92 -29.28 1.75
N TYR A 51 2.14 -29.05 1.27
CA TYR A 51 2.49 -27.90 0.47
C TYR A 51 3.26 -28.36 -0.77
N ARG A 52 2.64 -28.20 -1.94
CA ARG A 52 3.32 -28.39 -3.21
C ARG A 52 4.06 -27.12 -3.59
N ASP A 53 5.30 -27.25 -4.03
CA ASP A 53 6.06 -26.11 -4.50
C ASP A 53 5.34 -25.42 -5.67
N ASN A 54 5.53 -24.10 -5.76
CA ASN A 54 4.87 -23.18 -6.68
C ASN A 54 3.32 -23.23 -6.72
N CYS A 55 2.64 -23.75 -5.69
CA CYS A 55 1.17 -23.85 -5.70
C CYS A 55 0.42 -22.55 -5.36
N LYS A 56 1.14 -21.48 -4.98
CA LYS A 56 0.60 -20.17 -4.63
C LYS A 56 1.32 -19.07 -5.42
N VAL A 57 0.57 -18.01 -5.77
CA VAL A 57 1.00 -16.88 -6.61
C VAL A 57 2.22 -16.11 -6.06
N GLY A 58 2.52 -16.24 -4.78
CA GLY A 58 3.73 -15.67 -4.17
C GLY A 58 4.31 -16.60 -3.12
N GLN A 59 5.62 -16.82 -3.20
CA GLN A 59 6.38 -17.55 -2.20
C GLN A 59 7.34 -16.60 -1.48
N PRO A 60 7.34 -16.55 -0.14
CA PRO A 60 8.27 -15.70 0.62
C PRO A 60 9.74 -16.12 0.47
N LEU A 61 9.97 -17.37 0.07
CA LEU A 61 11.29 -17.95 -0.11
C LEU A 61 11.23 -18.91 -1.31
N SER A 62 11.98 -18.61 -2.35
CA SER A 62 12.17 -19.49 -3.51
C SER A 62 13.65 -19.88 -3.56
N ASP A 63 13.92 -21.18 -3.59
CA ASP A 63 15.28 -21.66 -3.76
C ASP A 63 15.73 -21.34 -5.19
N GLY A 64 16.74 -20.50 -5.35
CA GLY A 64 17.24 -20.01 -6.65
C GLY A 64 17.84 -21.08 -7.60
N LYS A 65 17.49 -22.35 -7.41
CA LYS A 65 17.94 -23.51 -8.20
C LYS A 65 16.87 -24.08 -9.13
N ALA A 66 15.75 -23.39 -9.34
CA ALA A 66 14.94 -23.64 -10.51
C ALA A 66 15.78 -23.29 -11.74
N LYS A 67 16.25 -24.31 -12.49
CA LYS A 67 16.80 -24.10 -13.83
C LYS A 67 15.71 -23.41 -14.64
N LYS A 68 15.90 -22.11 -14.90
CA LYS A 68 15.11 -21.35 -15.86
C LYS A 68 15.06 -22.14 -17.16
N LYS A 69 13.91 -22.73 -17.49
CA LYS A 69 13.52 -22.87 -18.88
C LYS A 69 13.33 -21.45 -19.38
N ASP A 70 14.09 -21.09 -20.41
CA ASP A 70 14.00 -19.81 -21.10
C ASP A 70 12.58 -19.58 -21.63
N ALA A 71 11.72 -19.04 -20.77
CA ALA A 71 10.61 -18.21 -21.17
C ALA A 71 11.06 -16.77 -20.90
N PRO A 72 10.95 -15.85 -21.87
CA PRO A 72 11.21 -14.44 -21.61
C PRO A 72 10.07 -13.92 -20.72
N GLU A 73 10.23 -14.06 -19.41
CA GLU A 73 9.51 -13.23 -18.46
C GLU A 73 10.04 -11.81 -18.67
N ALA A 74 9.22 -11.00 -19.34
CA ALA A 74 9.33 -9.57 -19.24
C ALA A 74 9.21 -9.23 -17.75
N VAL A 75 10.35 -8.98 -17.11
CA VAL A 75 10.38 -8.31 -15.82
C VAL A 75 9.82 -6.92 -16.12
N GLU A 76 8.51 -6.76 -15.97
CA GLU A 76 7.89 -5.44 -15.87
C GLU A 76 8.54 -4.79 -14.64
N VAL A 77 9.52 -3.94 -14.90
CA VAL A 77 10.02 -3.00 -13.91
C VAL A 77 8.81 -2.13 -13.57
N LEU A 78 8.10 -2.48 -12.50
CA LEU A 78 7.03 -1.67 -11.94
C LEU A 78 7.61 -0.28 -11.73
N ALA A 79 7.24 0.66 -12.59
CA ALA A 79 7.76 2.01 -12.53
C ALA A 79 7.49 2.57 -11.14
N ALA A 80 8.54 3.01 -10.45
CA ALA A 80 8.39 3.61 -9.13
C ALA A 80 7.40 4.79 -9.24
N PRO A 81 6.47 4.95 -8.29
CA PRO A 81 5.46 5.99 -8.37
C PRO A 81 6.15 7.36 -8.42
N VAL A 82 5.95 8.09 -9.52
CA VAL A 82 6.52 9.42 -9.73
C VAL A 82 5.53 10.48 -9.27
N ARG A 83 5.99 11.39 -8.42
CA ARG A 83 5.15 12.48 -7.92
C ARG A 83 4.75 13.45 -9.05
N LYS A 84 3.47 13.51 -9.39
CA LYS A 84 2.87 14.51 -10.28
C LYS A 84 2.61 15.81 -9.50
N ARG A 85 3.55 16.75 -9.51
CA ARG A 85 3.35 18.05 -8.84
C ARG A 85 2.27 18.88 -9.54
N LEU A 86 1.50 19.62 -8.75
CA LEU A 86 0.52 20.56 -9.29
C LEU A 86 1.21 21.87 -9.76
N PRO A 87 0.64 22.56 -10.77
CA PRO A 87 1.16 23.84 -11.22
C PRO A 87 1.01 24.94 -10.16
N LYS A 88 1.77 26.02 -10.34
CA LYS A 88 1.79 27.18 -9.41
C LYS A 88 0.42 27.84 -9.27
N SER A 89 -0.36 27.88 -10.35
CA SER A 89 -1.77 28.32 -10.37
C SER A 89 -2.63 27.17 -10.86
N ARG A 90 -3.77 26.97 -10.20
CA ARG A 90 -4.65 25.81 -10.40
C ARG A 90 -6.07 26.10 -9.93
N PRO A 91 -7.09 25.43 -10.48
CA PRO A 91 -8.44 25.51 -9.94
C PRO A 91 -8.47 24.89 -8.54
N SER A 92 -9.02 25.63 -7.58
CA SER A 92 -9.32 25.12 -6.25
C SER A 92 -10.72 25.53 -5.82
N THR A 93 -11.39 24.67 -5.08
CA THR A 93 -12.68 24.98 -4.45
C THR A 93 -12.49 24.95 -2.95
N THR A 94 -13.02 25.97 -2.25
CA THR A 94 -13.08 25.96 -0.79
C THR A 94 -14.51 25.78 -0.34
N THR A 95 -14.75 24.75 0.46
CA THR A 95 -16.04 24.42 1.06
C THR A 95 -15.92 24.61 2.57
N SER A 96 -16.72 25.52 3.13
CA SER A 96 -16.94 25.57 4.57
C SER A 96 -17.90 24.45 4.98
N PHE A 97 -17.68 23.88 6.16
CA PHE A 97 -18.55 22.86 6.71
C PHE A 97 -18.62 22.95 8.23
N SER A 98 -19.66 22.33 8.80
CA SER A 98 -19.82 22.11 10.24
C SER A 98 -20.16 20.66 10.51
N VAL A 99 -19.53 20.04 11.50
CA VAL A 99 -19.83 18.66 11.94
C VAL A 99 -19.93 18.64 13.46
N GLY A 100 -21.11 18.32 13.98
CA GLY A 100 -21.33 18.25 15.44
C GLY A 100 -21.02 19.58 16.14
N GLY A 101 -21.22 20.71 15.47
CA GLY A 101 -20.92 22.05 15.97
C GLY A 101 -19.45 22.48 15.82
N ALA A 102 -18.56 21.63 15.29
CA ALA A 102 -17.20 22.00 14.94
C ALA A 102 -17.14 22.48 13.49
N GLU A 103 -16.69 23.72 13.30
CA GLU A 103 -16.57 24.35 11.98
C GLU A 103 -15.17 24.16 11.38
N GLY A 104 -15.11 24.09 10.05
CA GLY A 104 -13.87 23.98 9.31
C GLY A 104 -14.00 24.40 7.85
N TYR A 105 -12.86 24.49 7.19
CA TYR A 105 -12.76 24.75 5.75
C TYR A 105 -11.95 23.65 5.09
N MET A 106 -12.47 23.09 4.01
CA MET A 106 -11.77 22.18 3.12
C MET A 106 -11.48 22.90 1.81
N THR A 107 -10.22 22.96 1.41
CA THR A 107 -9.82 23.46 0.09
C THR A 107 -9.33 22.28 -0.75
N SER A 108 -10.04 21.93 -1.80
CA SER A 108 -9.65 20.90 -2.76
C SER A 108 -9.03 21.53 -4.00
N GLY A 109 -7.80 21.14 -4.33
CA GLY A 109 -7.08 21.56 -5.52
C GLY A 109 -7.14 20.47 -6.59
N ALA A 110 -7.58 20.82 -7.79
CA ALA A 110 -7.66 19.90 -8.92
C ALA A 110 -6.53 20.14 -9.93
N TYR A 111 -6.15 19.09 -10.65
CA TYR A 111 -5.36 19.18 -11.87
C TYR A 111 -6.22 19.77 -13.02
N ALA A 112 -5.56 20.07 -14.14
CA ALA A 112 -6.26 20.57 -15.33
C ALA A 112 -7.25 19.57 -15.94
N ASP A 113 -7.07 18.27 -15.66
CA ASP A 113 -7.96 17.17 -16.04
C ASP A 113 -9.15 17.00 -15.06
N GLY A 114 -9.27 17.87 -14.04
CA GLY A 114 -10.32 17.80 -13.03
C GLY A 114 -10.08 16.75 -11.93
N ALA A 115 -9.02 15.94 -12.02
CA ALA A 115 -8.68 15.00 -10.96
C ALA A 115 -8.22 15.73 -9.70
N LEU A 116 -8.58 15.20 -8.54
CA LEU A 116 -8.17 15.76 -7.25
C LEU A 116 -6.67 15.54 -7.04
N GLY A 117 -5.92 16.62 -6.81
CA GLY A 117 -4.46 16.57 -6.62
C GLY A 117 -4.00 16.94 -5.21
N GLU A 118 -4.82 17.66 -4.45
CA GLU A 118 -4.51 18.03 -3.07
C GLU A 118 -5.77 18.43 -2.31
N VAL A 119 -5.69 18.31 -0.99
CA VAL A 119 -6.73 18.71 -0.04
C VAL A 119 -6.04 19.42 1.11
N PHE A 120 -6.52 20.60 1.48
CA PHE A 120 -6.11 21.32 2.67
C PHE A 120 -7.27 21.43 3.64
N LEU A 121 -6.99 21.20 4.92
CA LEU A 121 -7.99 21.15 5.97
C LEU A 121 -7.64 22.20 7.02
N LYS A 122 -8.51 23.20 7.19
CA LYS A 122 -8.39 24.19 8.27
C LYS A 122 -9.48 23.94 9.29
N LEU A 123 -9.10 23.38 10.43
CA LEU A 123 -10.00 23.08 11.53
C LEU A 123 -9.43 23.53 12.87
N GLY A 124 -10.33 23.97 13.74
CA GLY A 124 -9.97 24.42 15.08
C GLY A 124 -9.23 25.76 15.09
N LYS A 125 -8.91 26.23 16.29
CA LYS A 125 -8.15 27.46 16.48
C LYS A 125 -6.69 27.24 16.07
N GLN A 126 -6.09 28.28 15.48
CA GLN A 126 -4.68 28.27 15.12
C GLN A 126 -3.81 27.90 16.32
N GLY A 127 -2.84 27.01 16.12
CA GLY A 127 -1.95 26.53 17.18
C GLY A 127 -2.54 25.43 18.07
N SER A 128 -3.77 24.99 17.85
CA SER A 128 -4.32 23.81 18.53
C SER A 128 -3.72 22.51 17.98
N THR A 129 -3.71 21.46 18.81
CA THR A 129 -3.28 20.12 18.40
C THR A 129 -4.09 19.61 17.21
N LEU A 130 -5.42 19.83 17.22
CA LEU A 130 -6.29 19.44 16.12
C LEU A 130 -5.89 20.16 14.82
N ALA A 131 -5.64 21.48 14.86
CA ALA A 131 -5.20 22.21 13.68
C ALA A 131 -3.88 21.67 13.12
N GLY A 132 -2.91 21.37 13.98
CA GLY A 132 -1.62 20.81 13.56
C GLY A 132 -1.73 19.42 12.96
N VAL A 133 -2.53 18.52 13.57
CA VAL A 133 -2.75 17.17 13.05
C VAL A 133 -3.51 17.20 11.73
N MET A 134 -4.52 18.07 11.59
CA MET A 134 -5.28 18.21 10.35
C MET A 134 -4.43 18.78 9.21
N ASP A 135 -3.55 19.75 9.50
CA ASP A 135 -2.61 20.29 8.50
C ASP A 135 -1.65 19.20 8.00
N ALA A 136 -1.00 18.49 8.93
CA ALA A 136 -0.10 17.38 8.61
C ALA A 136 -0.81 16.25 7.84
N PHE A 137 -2.03 15.90 8.24
CA PHE A 137 -2.84 14.89 7.55
C PHE A 137 -3.19 15.34 6.12
N SER A 138 -3.60 16.60 5.95
CA SER A 138 -3.96 17.15 4.64
C SER A 138 -2.77 17.14 3.68
N ILE A 139 -1.56 17.41 4.18
CA ILE A 139 -0.31 17.28 3.44
C ILE A 139 -0.05 15.81 3.06
N ALA A 140 -0.21 14.87 4.00
CA ALA A 140 0.03 13.46 3.74
C ALA A 140 -0.92 12.90 2.65
N VAL A 141 -2.21 13.22 2.72
CA VAL A 141 -3.20 12.82 1.70
C VAL A 141 -2.88 13.46 0.36
N SER A 142 -2.56 14.76 0.35
CA SER A 142 -2.17 15.47 -0.88
C SER A 142 -0.94 14.85 -1.54
N ILE A 143 0.07 14.46 -0.76
CA ILE A 143 1.24 13.75 -1.26
C ILE A 143 0.82 12.39 -1.84
N GLY A 144 -0.01 11.63 -1.14
CA GLY A 144 -0.52 10.34 -1.63
C GLY A 144 -1.24 10.47 -2.98
N LEU A 145 -2.14 11.44 -3.11
CA LEU A 145 -2.83 11.75 -4.38
C LEU A 145 -1.83 12.09 -5.49
N GLN A 146 -0.80 12.89 -5.19
CA GLN A 146 0.24 13.26 -6.16
C GLN A 146 1.15 12.08 -6.58
N TYR A 147 1.25 11.04 -5.76
CA TYR A 147 1.93 9.79 -6.11
C TYR A 147 1.01 8.77 -6.80
N GLY A 148 -0.24 9.14 -7.08
CA GLY A 148 -1.20 8.31 -7.82
C GLY A 148 -2.02 7.37 -6.96
N VAL A 149 -2.07 7.56 -5.64
CA VAL A 149 -3.03 6.82 -4.79
C VAL A 149 -4.46 7.24 -5.20
N PRO A 150 -5.33 6.30 -5.61
CA PRO A 150 -6.70 6.63 -6.00
C PRO A 150 -7.48 7.26 -4.84
N LEU A 151 -8.31 8.26 -5.14
CA LEU A 151 -9.19 8.88 -4.14
C LEU A 151 -10.11 7.83 -3.50
N GLN A 152 -10.63 6.89 -4.29
CA GLN A 152 -11.48 5.80 -3.81
C GLN A 152 -10.84 5.06 -2.63
N THR A 153 -9.53 4.78 -2.68
CA THR A 153 -8.81 4.09 -1.59
C THR A 153 -8.88 4.89 -0.28
N PHE A 154 -8.76 6.21 -0.34
CA PHE A 154 -8.91 7.03 0.86
C PHE A 154 -10.36 7.07 1.35
N VAL A 155 -11.32 7.20 0.43
CA VAL A 155 -12.75 7.20 0.77
C VAL A 155 -13.14 5.91 1.48
N GLU A 156 -12.74 4.76 0.95
CA GLU A 156 -12.99 3.44 1.57
C GLU A 156 -12.43 3.33 2.98
N LYS A 157 -11.25 3.91 3.24
CA LYS A 157 -10.58 3.80 4.55
C LYS A 157 -11.13 4.76 5.59
N PHE A 158 -11.56 5.96 5.19
CA PHE A 158 -11.95 7.01 6.13
C PHE A 158 -13.46 7.19 6.26
N THR A 159 -14.26 6.65 5.33
CA THR A 159 -15.72 6.61 5.48
C THR A 159 -16.09 5.71 6.66
N ASN A 160 -17.07 6.14 7.45
CA ASN A 160 -17.54 5.52 8.69
C ASN A 160 -16.51 5.45 9.84
N LEU A 161 -15.37 6.12 9.71
CA LEU A 161 -14.43 6.27 10.82
C LEU A 161 -15.11 7.07 11.94
N ARG A 162 -15.10 6.55 13.18
CA ARG A 162 -15.87 7.11 14.30
C ARG A 162 -14.94 7.75 15.33
N PHE A 163 -15.06 9.05 15.52
CA PHE A 163 -14.44 9.80 16.62
C PHE A 163 -15.02 11.23 16.66
N GLU A 164 -14.88 11.91 17.79
CA GLU A 164 -15.38 13.28 17.97
C GLU A 164 -14.46 14.32 17.29
N PRO A 165 -14.97 15.34 16.59
CA PRO A 165 -16.38 15.75 16.49
C PRO A 165 -17.21 14.88 15.53
N ALA A 166 -18.40 14.49 15.98
CA ALA A 166 -19.38 13.71 15.23
C ALA A 166 -20.78 14.30 15.45
N GLY A 167 -21.67 14.14 14.47
CA GLY A 167 -23.06 14.58 14.59
C GLY A 167 -23.62 15.17 13.31
N MET A 168 -24.64 16.02 13.48
CA MET A 168 -25.32 16.70 12.39
C MET A 168 -24.36 17.64 11.66
N THR A 169 -24.52 17.72 10.34
CA THR A 169 -23.75 18.64 9.49
C THR A 169 -24.65 19.71 8.86
N ASP A 170 -24.02 20.71 8.24
CA ASP A 170 -24.67 21.74 7.42
C ASP A 170 -24.82 21.35 5.94
N ASP A 171 -24.32 20.17 5.55
CA ASP A 171 -24.39 19.66 4.18
C ASP A 171 -25.70 18.89 3.94
N LYS A 172 -26.41 19.25 2.87
CA LYS A 172 -27.68 18.62 2.49
C LYS A 172 -27.49 17.13 2.15
N ASP A 173 -26.40 16.78 1.46
CA ASP A 173 -26.10 15.42 1.00
C ASP A 173 -25.64 14.51 2.15
N ILE A 174 -24.91 15.08 3.11
CA ILE A 174 -24.26 14.35 4.21
C ILE A 174 -24.78 14.86 5.55
N ARG A 175 -26.08 14.71 5.82
CA ARG A 175 -26.72 15.24 7.05
C ARG A 175 -26.08 14.81 8.37
N MET A 176 -25.49 13.61 8.43
CA MET A 176 -24.91 13.04 9.65
C MET A 176 -23.53 12.45 9.39
N ALA A 177 -22.56 12.83 10.20
CA ALA A 177 -21.19 12.31 10.15
C ALA A 177 -20.73 11.68 11.46
N GLN A 178 -19.97 10.58 11.35
CA GLN A 178 -19.42 9.83 12.49
C GLN A 178 -18.06 10.36 12.93
N SER A 179 -17.43 11.18 12.10
CA SER A 179 -16.27 12.00 12.43
C SER A 179 -16.09 13.08 11.38
N MET A 180 -15.11 13.95 11.62
CA MET A 180 -14.68 14.93 10.64
C MET A 180 -14.12 14.29 9.36
N MET A 181 -13.31 13.23 9.47
CA MET A 181 -12.70 12.58 8.29
C MET A 181 -13.77 11.91 7.45
N ASP A 182 -14.72 11.28 8.13
CA ASP A 182 -15.85 10.63 7.51
C ASP A 182 -16.69 11.64 6.69
N TYR A 183 -16.93 12.85 7.21
CA TYR A 183 -17.55 13.92 6.42
C TYR A 183 -16.68 14.33 5.21
N ILE A 184 -15.40 14.65 5.44
CA ILE A 184 -14.47 15.15 4.42
C ILE A 184 -14.40 14.19 3.23
N PHE A 185 -14.17 12.90 3.49
CA PHE A 185 -14.01 11.91 2.42
C PHE A 185 -15.32 11.57 1.73
N ARG A 186 -16.46 11.61 2.43
CA ARG A 186 -17.76 11.51 1.77
C ARG A 186 -18.05 12.71 0.88
N ARG A 187 -17.69 13.93 1.30
CA ARG A 187 -17.85 15.13 0.45
C ARG A 187 -16.94 15.09 -0.76
N LEU A 188 -15.68 14.68 -0.59
CA LEU A 188 -14.75 14.48 -1.71
C LEU A 188 -15.22 13.39 -2.68
N ALA A 189 -15.83 12.31 -2.16
CA ALA A 189 -16.42 11.27 -3.00
C ALA A 189 -17.56 11.82 -3.87
N LEU A 190 -18.48 12.59 -3.28
CA LEU A 190 -19.56 13.22 -4.04
C LEU A 190 -19.03 14.23 -5.07
N ASP A 191 -17.98 14.97 -4.73
CA ASP A 191 -17.42 16.01 -5.61
C ASP A 191 -16.57 15.45 -6.76
N TYR A 192 -15.86 14.33 -6.57
CA TYR A 192 -14.82 13.87 -7.50
C TYR A 192 -14.94 12.43 -7.99
N LEU A 193 -15.66 11.54 -7.29
CA LEU A 193 -15.81 10.16 -7.76
C LEU A 193 -17.00 10.03 -8.72
N PRO A 194 -16.86 9.21 -9.79
CA PRO A 194 -17.97 8.92 -10.68
C PRO A 194 -19.08 8.16 -9.94
N PHE A 195 -20.31 8.26 -10.45
CA PHE A 195 -21.51 7.67 -9.85
C PHE A 195 -21.32 6.20 -9.47
N GLU A 196 -20.80 5.38 -10.39
CA GLU A 196 -20.60 3.93 -10.16
C GLU A 196 -19.69 3.63 -8.96
N GLU A 197 -18.56 4.34 -8.85
CA GLU A 197 -17.60 4.13 -7.77
C GLU A 197 -18.21 4.52 -6.42
N ARG A 198 -18.85 5.69 -6.34
CA ARG A 198 -19.45 6.14 -5.08
C ARG A 198 -20.73 5.39 -4.72
N ALA A 199 -21.50 4.90 -5.71
CA ALA A 199 -22.66 4.04 -5.49
C ALA A 199 -22.24 2.71 -4.85
N SER A 200 -21.10 2.14 -5.25
CA SER A 200 -20.52 0.94 -4.62
C SER A 200 -20.18 1.15 -3.14
N LEU A 201 -19.91 2.40 -2.74
CA LEU A 201 -19.65 2.82 -1.36
C LEU A 201 -20.92 3.27 -0.62
N GLY A 202 -22.09 3.21 -1.26
CA GLY A 202 -23.36 3.66 -0.69
C GLY A 202 -23.48 5.18 -0.56
N LEU A 203 -22.71 5.95 -1.34
CA LEU A 203 -22.66 7.41 -1.28
C LEU A 203 -23.47 8.03 -2.42
N TYR A 204 -24.58 8.66 -2.04
CA TYR A 204 -25.55 9.27 -2.94
C TYR A 204 -25.88 10.69 -2.50
N THR A 205 -26.16 11.58 -3.46
CA THR A 205 -26.66 12.92 -3.18
C THR A 205 -28.12 12.90 -2.78
N VAL A 206 -28.65 14.02 -2.27
CA VAL A 206 -30.08 14.14 -1.96
C VAL A 206 -30.92 13.93 -3.22
N ALA A 207 -30.55 14.54 -4.34
CA ALA A 207 -31.29 14.45 -5.58
C ALA A 207 -31.42 13.00 -6.08
N GLU A 208 -30.36 12.19 -5.91
CA GLU A 208 -30.37 10.77 -6.26
C GLU A 208 -31.23 9.94 -5.32
N ARG A 209 -31.17 10.23 -4.02
CA ARG A 209 -32.04 9.56 -3.05
C ARG A 209 -33.51 9.89 -3.31
N GLU A 210 -33.82 11.14 -3.65
CA GLU A 210 -35.18 11.56 -4.03
C GLU A 210 -35.62 10.91 -5.34
N ALA A 211 -34.75 10.84 -6.35
CA ALA A 211 -35.03 10.15 -7.60
C ALA A 211 -35.29 8.65 -7.39
N ALA A 212 -34.51 7.98 -6.53
CA ALA A 212 -34.70 6.58 -6.21
C ALA A 212 -36.05 6.31 -5.55
N LEU A 213 -36.52 7.20 -4.67
CA LEU A 213 -37.87 7.09 -4.09
C LEU A 213 -38.98 7.17 -5.15
N ASN A 214 -38.77 7.96 -6.20
CA ASN A 214 -39.73 8.12 -7.30
C ASN A 214 -39.65 6.98 -8.34
N ASN A 215 -38.49 6.31 -8.46
CA ASN A 215 -38.22 5.27 -9.45
C ASN A 215 -38.27 3.84 -8.88
N GLY A 216 -38.99 3.60 -7.79
CA GLY A 216 -39.19 2.25 -7.23
C GLY A 216 -37.98 1.69 -6.46
N GLY A 217 -37.09 2.55 -5.97
CA GLY A 217 -35.95 2.19 -5.12
C GLY A 217 -34.62 2.06 -5.85
N GLU A 218 -34.59 2.27 -7.18
CA GLU A 218 -33.37 2.18 -7.98
C GLU A 218 -32.60 3.50 -7.97
N TYR A 219 -31.33 3.45 -7.55
CA TYR A 219 -30.43 4.59 -7.60
C TYR A 219 -29.85 4.73 -9.01
N ALA A 220 -30.07 5.89 -9.62
CA ALA A 220 -29.57 6.22 -10.96
C ALA A 220 -28.97 7.63 -10.96
N PRO A 221 -27.99 7.92 -11.85
CA PRO A 221 -27.41 9.25 -11.96
C PRO A 221 -28.46 10.26 -12.44
N VAL A 222 -28.57 11.39 -11.75
CA VAL A 222 -29.43 12.52 -12.15
C VAL A 222 -28.67 13.52 -13.02
N ALA A 223 -29.31 13.99 -14.09
CA ALA A 223 -28.74 14.97 -15.01
C ALA A 223 -28.50 16.31 -14.31
N GLY A 224 -27.22 16.73 -14.23
CA GLY A 224 -26.79 17.97 -13.58
C GLY A 224 -25.91 17.78 -12.34
N ASP A 225 -25.80 16.56 -11.83
CA ASP A 225 -24.98 16.20 -10.66
C ASP A 225 -23.66 15.52 -11.08
N SER A 226 -23.07 16.02 -12.16
CA SER A 226 -21.78 15.54 -12.65
C SER A 226 -20.69 15.91 -11.62
N PRO A 227 -19.82 14.97 -11.23
CA PRO A 227 -18.66 15.30 -10.41
C PRO A 227 -17.86 16.44 -11.04
N LYS A 228 -17.21 17.26 -10.22
CA LYS A 228 -16.29 18.32 -10.68
C LYS A 228 -15.11 17.75 -11.49
N ALA A 229 -14.91 16.44 -11.46
CA ALA A 229 -13.99 15.73 -12.34
C ALA A 229 -14.57 15.64 -13.77
N VAL A 230 -14.01 16.44 -14.69
CA VAL A 230 -14.23 16.29 -16.13
C VAL A 230 -13.07 15.49 -16.74
N ALA A 231 -13.07 14.18 -16.48
CA ALA A 231 -12.56 13.12 -17.35
C ALA A 231 -12.69 11.78 -16.60
N PRO A 232 -13.14 10.70 -17.26
CA PRO A 232 -13.11 9.38 -16.63
C PRO A 232 -11.65 9.03 -16.36
N VAL A 233 -11.31 8.84 -15.08
CA VAL A 233 -10.12 8.09 -14.73
C VAL A 233 -10.34 6.70 -15.32
N ALA A 234 -9.46 6.32 -16.25
CA ALA A 234 -9.61 5.14 -17.07
C ALA A 234 -9.93 3.90 -16.21
N ALA A 235 -10.97 3.18 -16.64
CA ALA A 235 -11.27 1.81 -16.26
C ALA A 235 -10.04 0.89 -16.48
N PRO A 236 -10.05 -0.34 -15.94
CA PRO A 236 -8.84 -1.07 -15.54
C PRO A 236 -7.91 -1.28 -16.73
N VAL A 237 -6.61 -1.28 -16.45
CA VAL A 237 -5.50 -1.44 -17.39
C VAL A 237 -5.76 -2.63 -18.33
N ALA A 238 -6.35 -2.34 -19.50
CA ALA A 238 -6.59 -3.32 -20.55
C ALA A 238 -5.58 -3.07 -21.67
N ALA A 239 -4.70 -4.07 -21.84
CA ALA A 239 -3.87 -4.40 -23.00
C ALA A 239 -3.54 -3.26 -23.99
N VAL A 240 -2.35 -2.67 -23.84
CA VAL A 240 -1.77 -1.80 -24.87
C VAL A 240 -1.27 -2.67 -26.04
N ALA A 241 -1.81 -2.39 -27.22
CA ALA A 241 -1.40 -2.98 -28.49
C ALA A 241 0.06 -2.65 -28.84
N LYS A 242 0.78 -3.66 -29.36
CA LYS A 242 2.16 -3.54 -29.86
C LYS A 242 2.27 -2.55 -31.02
N ALA A 243 3.20 -1.60 -30.91
CA ALA A 243 3.78 -0.84 -32.02
C ALA A 243 5.29 -1.16 -32.13
N PRO A 244 5.90 -1.01 -33.32
CA PRO A 244 7.05 -1.82 -33.72
C PRO A 244 8.38 -1.34 -33.12
N VAL A 245 9.26 -2.33 -32.94
CA VAL A 245 10.62 -2.19 -32.39
C VAL A 245 11.50 -1.47 -33.41
N ALA A 246 12.11 -0.36 -33.00
CA ALA A 246 13.25 0.22 -33.70
C ALA A 246 14.53 -0.37 -33.11
N ASP A 247 15.31 -1.08 -33.94
CA ASP A 247 16.60 -1.66 -33.59
C ASP A 247 17.61 -0.56 -33.24
N ILE A 248 17.99 -0.46 -31.97
CA ILE A 248 19.16 0.30 -31.53
C ILE A 248 20.25 -0.70 -31.15
N LYS A 249 21.22 -0.86 -32.07
CA LYS A 249 22.50 -1.52 -31.80
C LYS A 249 23.31 -0.64 -30.86
N ILE A 250 23.63 -1.16 -29.67
CA ILE A 250 24.62 -0.57 -28.76
C ILE A 250 25.82 -1.52 -28.75
N GLU A 251 26.94 -1.07 -29.31
CA GLU A 251 28.23 -1.76 -29.22
C GLU A 251 28.79 -1.65 -27.79
N ALA A 252 29.38 -2.74 -27.30
CA ALA A 252 29.92 -2.82 -25.94
C ALA A 252 31.28 -2.12 -25.83
N ALA A 253 31.40 -1.22 -24.84
CA ALA A 253 32.69 -0.72 -24.37
C ALA A 253 33.38 -1.77 -23.47
N PRO A 254 34.72 -1.87 -23.48
CA PRO A 254 35.43 -2.96 -22.81
C PRO A 254 35.43 -2.76 -21.29
N VAL A 255 34.95 -3.77 -20.58
CA VAL A 255 35.04 -3.84 -19.11
C VAL A 255 36.43 -4.34 -18.75
N ALA A 256 37.26 -3.45 -18.20
CA ALA A 256 38.48 -3.85 -17.52
C ALA A 256 38.11 -4.65 -16.26
N SER A 257 38.68 -5.84 -16.15
CA SER A 257 38.48 -6.82 -15.08
C SER A 257 38.91 -6.28 -13.71
N ALA A 258 37.99 -6.25 -12.75
CA ALA A 258 38.28 -6.18 -11.31
C ALA A 258 37.74 -7.45 -10.63
N PRO A 259 38.44 -8.01 -9.63
CA PRO A 259 38.25 -9.38 -9.19
C PRO A 259 36.97 -9.59 -8.39
N ALA A 260 36.40 -10.79 -8.50
CA ALA A 260 35.21 -11.24 -7.81
C ALA A 260 35.39 -11.16 -6.28
N MET A 261 34.60 -10.32 -5.62
CA MET A 261 34.37 -10.39 -4.17
C MET A 261 32.94 -10.82 -3.93
N THR A 262 32.78 -11.99 -3.33
CA THR A 262 31.51 -12.55 -2.86
C THR A 262 31.05 -11.80 -1.62
N ILE A 263 30.11 -10.87 -1.78
CA ILE A 263 29.51 -10.11 -0.67
C ILE A 263 28.41 -10.98 -0.07
N GLY A 264 28.68 -11.56 1.11
CA GLY A 264 27.77 -12.50 1.79
C GLY A 264 26.85 -11.85 2.83
N SER A 265 27.23 -10.70 3.41
CA SER A 265 26.42 -10.02 4.43
C SER A 265 26.36 -8.50 4.21
N SER A 266 25.33 -7.87 4.79
CA SER A 266 25.18 -6.41 4.81
C SER A 266 26.34 -5.69 5.50
N SER A 267 27.04 -6.37 6.41
CA SER A 267 28.21 -5.85 7.09
C SER A 267 29.42 -5.73 6.16
N ASP A 268 29.61 -6.72 5.28
CA ASP A 268 30.70 -6.71 4.28
C ASP A 268 30.48 -5.60 3.23
N LEU A 269 29.21 -5.36 2.87
CA LEU A 269 28.84 -4.26 1.96
C LEU A 269 29.15 -2.89 2.58
N LEU A 270 28.83 -2.69 3.86
CA LEU A 270 29.12 -1.43 4.56
C LEU A 270 30.63 -1.19 4.72
N GLU A 271 31.42 -2.24 4.97
CA GLU A 271 32.88 -2.14 5.03
C GLU A 271 33.50 -1.82 3.68
N SER A 272 32.96 -2.38 2.58
CA SER A 272 33.39 -2.03 1.21
C SER A 272 33.10 -0.57 0.85
N MET A 273 32.11 0.05 1.51
CA MET A 273 31.79 1.48 1.39
C MET A 273 32.58 2.37 2.37
N GLY A 274 33.54 1.80 3.10
CA GLY A 274 34.37 2.54 4.07
C GLY A 274 33.67 2.89 5.39
N ILE A 275 32.48 2.33 5.63
CA ILE A 275 31.69 2.54 6.84
C ILE A 275 32.06 1.45 7.84
N LYS A 276 32.87 1.79 8.86
CA LYS A 276 33.29 0.83 9.89
C LYS A 276 32.07 0.22 10.59
N SER A 277 31.97 -1.10 10.54
CA SER A 277 30.85 -1.89 11.06
C SER A 277 30.71 -1.80 12.59
N ASP A 278 31.78 -1.45 13.31
CA ASP A 278 31.88 -1.53 14.77
C ASP A 278 31.58 -0.24 15.55
N ALA A 279 30.99 0.77 14.90
CA ALA A 279 30.63 2.02 15.59
C ALA A 279 29.35 1.85 16.43
N PRO A 280 29.34 2.26 17.72
CA PRO A 280 28.19 2.10 18.60
C PRO A 280 26.99 2.93 18.13
N LEU A 281 25.79 2.49 18.50
CA LEU A 281 24.56 3.25 18.27
C LEU A 281 24.45 4.38 19.29
N CYS A 282 23.92 5.52 18.86
CA CYS A 282 23.67 6.65 19.75
C CYS A 282 22.58 6.29 20.76
N MET A 283 22.88 6.42 22.06
CA MET A 283 21.93 6.14 23.14
C MET A 283 20.72 7.09 23.16
N THR A 284 20.78 8.22 22.46
CA THR A 284 19.71 9.23 22.43
C THR A 284 18.75 9.05 21.25
N CYS A 285 19.26 8.72 20.05
CA CYS A 285 18.44 8.65 18.84
C CYS A 285 18.58 7.35 18.04
N GLY A 286 19.39 6.39 18.50
CA GLY A 286 19.57 5.10 17.84
C GLY A 286 20.37 5.13 16.52
N VAL A 287 20.78 6.30 16.05
CA VAL A 287 21.59 6.44 14.83
C VAL A 287 23.03 5.98 15.11
N LYS A 288 23.61 5.22 14.17
CA LYS A 288 25.00 4.75 14.26
C LYS A 288 25.96 5.95 14.32
N MET A 289 26.80 6.00 15.36
CA MET A 289 27.69 7.13 15.58
C MET A 289 28.89 7.06 14.63
N ARG A 290 29.46 8.21 14.26
CA ARG A 290 30.71 8.29 13.49
C ARG A 290 31.88 8.52 14.43
N MET A 291 32.99 7.83 14.18
CA MET A 291 34.23 8.04 14.94
C MET A 291 34.83 9.42 14.61
N SER A 292 35.17 10.19 15.64
CA SER A 292 35.80 11.50 15.58
C SER A 292 36.96 11.54 16.57
N GLY A 293 38.14 11.11 16.13
CA GLY A 293 39.30 10.93 17.00
C GLY A 293 39.11 9.74 17.95
N ALA A 294 39.36 9.95 19.24
CA ALA A 294 39.10 8.95 20.29
C ALA A 294 37.62 8.85 20.70
N CYS A 295 36.78 9.77 20.21
CA CYS A 295 35.36 9.83 20.54
C CYS A 295 34.47 9.36 19.38
N PHE A 296 33.17 9.25 19.67
CA PHE A 296 32.11 9.09 18.69
C PHE A 296 31.17 10.30 18.72
N VAL A 297 30.72 10.72 17.54
CA VAL A 297 29.76 11.83 17.35
C VAL A 297 28.55 11.29 16.59
N CYS A 298 27.36 11.59 17.08
CA CYS A 298 26.12 11.26 16.40
C CYS A 298 25.77 12.34 15.36
N GLU A 299 25.64 11.97 14.09
CA GLU A 299 25.23 12.91 13.04
C GLU A 299 23.73 13.26 13.09
N GLY A 300 22.91 12.44 13.77
CA GLY A 300 21.47 12.67 13.88
C GLY A 300 21.09 13.71 14.93
N CYS A 301 21.72 13.66 16.11
CA CYS A 301 21.39 14.57 17.23
C CYS A 301 22.58 15.35 17.81
N GLY A 302 23.79 15.17 17.27
CA GLY A 302 24.99 15.86 17.73
C GLY A 302 25.58 15.34 19.06
N ASN A 303 24.97 14.34 19.69
CA ASN A 303 25.46 13.80 20.96
C ASN A 303 26.82 13.07 20.79
N THR A 304 27.69 13.16 21.78
CA THR A 304 29.04 12.56 21.75
C THR A 304 29.18 11.46 22.80
N SER A 305 30.03 10.47 22.54
CA SER A 305 30.30 9.35 23.45
C SER A 305 31.78 8.98 23.42
N GLY A 306 32.36 8.64 24.57
CA GLY A 306 33.77 8.26 24.67
C GLY A 306 34.77 9.43 24.66
N CYS A 307 34.32 10.67 24.79
CA CYS A 307 35.21 11.79 25.11
C CYS A 307 35.41 11.86 26.63
N SER A 308 36.62 11.58 27.09
CA SER A 308 37.14 12.04 28.39
C SER A 308 37.60 13.49 28.29
#